data_AF-A0A8T0C0T4-F1
#
_entry.id   AF-A0A8T0C0T4-F1
#
_cell.length_a   1.000
_cell.length_b   1.000
_cell.length_c   1.000
_cell.angle_alpha   90.00
_cell.angle_beta   90.00
_cell.angle_gamma   90.00
#
_symmetry.space_group_name_H-M   'P 1'
#
loop_
_entity.id
_entity.type
_entity.pdbx_description
1 polymer ?
#
loop_
_entity_poly.entity_id
_entity_poly.type
_entity_poly.pdbx_seq_one_letter_code
_entity_poly.pdbx_strand_id
1 'polypeptide(L)'
;MTEEQKQLVFSLFIFPFLSKDGSPDPGCVSTTSGSNDWLLTNLGSFFNYATLTELKILNANFSSVAVFGLLSIEQKAQFILHPDTGVLGNDSMMREVFSSMIASFDLNQLAMFFTTFSQTAKQMNIKSIPSSISDTILNMMVLDLVPRFQCLSCYGGGSFYMFLKQLFLSFGFPDLIDFLSLIPDDRQTELHLSEELGEFLNRPNTVVNGSQLCTLLDKYSRTNQYLEMEPVLSSVLASQTLECVWPRALSASTQADVEQWFNVILVHYLPYLRSQLISSTQLSGASCLSYRKLVSILGDNFNFSAADFSPADVYSSIKVYLRSGNASPRCYNSSDPFLNSTAWFADNIGFFITFITLSDLQSFLSGSMSSVFLENSENLQLFNNPGISASVLSIIQHSCTSRILTSALSLLCQSPASVFVFLGDADIQTILTSINIFCTEINPEVTAVLVAKFLIYLQPPSKHWEASVWA
;
A
#
# COMPACT_ATOMS: atom_id res chain seq x y z
N MET A 1 -52.98 -2.38 27.22
CA MET A 1 -52.28 -3.69 27.28
C MET A 1 -50.81 -3.46 26.99
N THR A 2 -49.92 -4.06 27.78
CA THR A 2 -48.49 -4.16 27.44
C THR A 2 -48.28 -5.09 26.24
N GLU A 3 -47.11 -5.04 25.61
CA GLU A 3 -46.77 -5.94 24.49
C GLU A 3 -46.84 -7.42 24.92
N GLU A 4 -46.37 -7.74 26.12
CA GLU A 4 -46.48 -9.08 26.70
C GLU A 4 -47.94 -9.53 26.86
N GLN A 5 -48.83 -8.63 27.31
CA GLN A 5 -50.25 -8.95 27.40
C GLN A 5 -50.87 -9.20 26.02
N LYS A 6 -50.46 -8.46 24.99
CA LYS A 6 -50.96 -8.68 23.62
C LYS A 6 -50.48 -10.00 23.03
N GLN A 7 -49.21 -10.37 23.26
CA GLN A 7 -48.68 -11.69 22.89
C GLN A 7 -49.46 -12.82 23.58
N LEU A 8 -49.79 -12.65 24.86
CA LEU A 8 -50.60 -13.63 25.60
C LEU A 8 -52.02 -13.73 25.05
N VAL A 9 -52.66 -12.61 24.70
CA VAL A 9 -53.98 -12.63 24.05
C VAL A 9 -53.92 -13.37 22.72
N PHE A 10 -52.90 -13.13 21.90
CA PHE A 10 -52.73 -13.88 20.66
C PHE A 10 -52.58 -15.38 20.94
N SER A 11 -51.61 -15.74 21.78
CA SER A 11 -51.19 -17.13 22.00
C SER A 11 -52.22 -17.97 22.76
N LEU A 12 -52.95 -17.38 23.70
CA LEU A 12 -53.88 -18.09 24.59
C LEU A 12 -55.35 -17.99 24.14
N PHE A 13 -55.69 -17.03 23.28
CA PHE A 13 -57.07 -16.80 22.88
C PHE A 13 -57.25 -16.83 21.36
N ILE A 14 -56.58 -15.94 20.62
CA ILE A 14 -56.83 -15.78 19.19
C ILE A 14 -56.38 -17.02 18.41
N PHE A 15 -55.13 -17.45 18.60
CA PHE A 15 -54.60 -18.61 17.88
C PHE A 15 -55.36 -19.91 18.21
N PRO A 16 -55.62 -20.27 19.48
CA PRO A 16 -56.42 -21.45 19.81
C PRO A 16 -57.86 -21.38 19.29
N PHE A 17 -58.47 -20.20 19.25
CA PHE A 17 -59.82 -20.03 18.71
C PHE A 17 -59.86 -20.26 17.20
N LEU A 18 -58.95 -19.62 16.45
CA LEU A 18 -58.89 -19.74 14.99
C LEU A 18 -58.40 -21.11 14.53
N SER A 19 -57.51 -21.78 15.29
CA SER A 19 -56.99 -23.11 14.96
C SER A 19 -57.89 -24.28 15.41
N LYS A 20 -59.09 -23.99 15.94
CA LYS A 20 -59.96 -25.02 16.51
C LYS A 20 -60.46 -26.00 15.46
N ASP A 21 -59.90 -27.21 15.50
CA ASP A 21 -60.36 -28.34 14.68
C ASP A 21 -61.82 -28.70 14.98
N GLY A 22 -62.57 -29.06 13.92
CA GLY A 22 -63.98 -29.43 14.01
C GLY A 22 -64.98 -28.26 14.03
N SER A 23 -64.50 -27.02 13.91
CA SER A 23 -65.34 -25.87 13.51
C SER A 23 -65.88 -26.06 12.08
N PRO A 24 -67.09 -25.58 11.73
CA PRO A 24 -67.57 -25.54 10.34
C PRO A 24 -66.69 -24.66 9.42
N ASP A 25 -65.97 -23.70 10.00
CA ASP A 25 -65.06 -22.78 9.30
C ASP A 25 -63.81 -22.53 10.17
N PRO A 26 -62.87 -23.49 10.25
CA PRO A 26 -61.60 -23.29 10.94
C PRO A 26 -60.86 -22.10 10.32
N GLY A 27 -60.31 -21.22 11.16
CA GLY A 27 -59.65 -20.00 10.71
C GLY A 27 -60.56 -18.87 10.26
N CYS A 28 -61.89 -19.05 10.26
CA CYS A 28 -62.85 -18.04 9.80
C CYS A 28 -62.55 -17.54 8.37
N VAL A 29 -62.30 -18.47 7.44
CA VAL A 29 -61.85 -18.15 6.08
C VAL A 29 -63.04 -17.85 5.16
N SER A 30 -64.17 -18.52 5.37
CA SER A 30 -65.31 -18.52 4.45
C SER A 30 -65.98 -17.16 4.23
N THR A 31 -65.87 -16.23 5.19
CA THR A 31 -66.51 -14.91 5.14
C THR A 31 -65.60 -13.81 4.60
N THR A 32 -64.38 -14.15 4.19
CA THR A 32 -63.34 -13.19 3.83
C THR A 32 -62.91 -13.33 2.36
N SER A 33 -62.50 -12.23 1.75
CA SER A 33 -62.14 -12.13 0.35
C SER A 33 -60.63 -11.96 0.16
N GLY A 34 -59.93 -13.10 0.18
CA GLY A 34 -58.47 -13.14 0.04
C GLY A 34 -57.72 -12.80 1.32
N SER A 35 -56.39 -12.88 1.25
CA SER A 35 -55.54 -12.92 2.46
C SER A 35 -55.46 -11.60 3.22
N ASN A 36 -55.59 -10.46 2.53
CA ASN A 36 -55.57 -9.13 3.17
C ASN A 36 -56.82 -8.89 4.01
N ASP A 37 -57.99 -9.08 3.41
CA ASP A 37 -59.27 -8.99 4.11
C ASP A 37 -59.33 -9.98 5.27
N TRP A 38 -58.89 -11.22 5.06
CA TRP A 38 -58.82 -12.23 6.11
C TRP A 38 -57.94 -11.81 7.29
N LEU A 39 -56.73 -11.32 7.03
CA LEU A 39 -55.78 -10.92 8.07
C LEU A 39 -56.32 -9.75 8.90
N LEU A 40 -56.86 -8.72 8.23
CA LEU A 40 -57.41 -7.54 8.89
C LEU A 40 -58.69 -7.84 9.66
N THR A 41 -59.58 -8.67 9.09
CA THR A 41 -60.87 -9.01 9.70
C THR A 41 -60.70 -9.92 10.93
N ASN A 42 -59.85 -10.94 10.84
CA ASN A 42 -59.74 -11.95 11.91
C ASN A 42 -58.66 -11.62 12.96
N LEU A 43 -57.56 -10.99 12.56
CA LEU A 43 -56.43 -10.72 13.46
C LEU A 43 -56.27 -9.24 13.78
N GLY A 44 -56.74 -8.33 12.92
CA GLY A 44 -56.73 -6.89 13.19
C GLY A 44 -55.32 -6.36 13.47
N SER A 45 -55.06 -5.84 14.67
CA SER A 45 -53.73 -5.40 15.11
C SER A 45 -52.88 -6.51 15.76
N PHE A 46 -53.48 -7.68 16.04
CA PHE A 46 -52.81 -8.80 16.68
C PHE A 46 -52.02 -9.69 15.70
N PHE A 47 -52.17 -9.50 14.39
CA PHE A 47 -51.39 -10.30 13.44
C PHE A 47 -49.88 -10.16 13.62
N ASN A 48 -49.39 -9.04 14.19
CA ASN A 48 -47.97 -8.83 14.49
C ASN A 48 -47.38 -9.83 15.49
N TYR A 49 -48.23 -10.53 16.27
CA TYR A 49 -47.81 -11.52 17.26
C TYR A 49 -47.87 -12.96 16.72
N ALA A 50 -48.28 -13.14 15.45
CA ALA A 50 -48.33 -14.42 14.77
C ALA A 50 -47.08 -14.65 13.90
N THR A 51 -46.50 -15.84 13.94
CA THR A 51 -45.49 -16.25 12.96
C THR A 51 -46.12 -16.53 11.59
N LEU A 52 -45.31 -16.48 10.52
CA LEU A 52 -45.79 -16.84 9.18
C LEU A 52 -46.35 -18.27 9.13
N THR A 53 -45.73 -19.18 9.88
CA THR A 53 -46.15 -20.58 10.01
C THR A 53 -47.53 -20.68 10.67
N GLU A 54 -47.76 -19.96 11.76
CA GLU A 54 -49.06 -19.91 12.43
C GLU A 54 -50.14 -19.35 11.50
N LEU A 55 -49.87 -18.29 10.73
CA LEU A 55 -50.82 -17.73 9.76
C LEU A 55 -51.22 -18.74 8.68
N LYS A 56 -50.26 -19.56 8.20
CA LYS A 56 -50.53 -20.65 7.23
C LYS A 56 -51.32 -21.80 7.85
N ILE A 57 -51.11 -22.10 9.13
CA ILE A 57 -51.92 -23.08 9.87
C ILE A 57 -53.37 -22.59 9.96
N LEU A 58 -53.57 -21.29 10.23
CA LEU A 58 -54.89 -20.70 10.38
C LEU A 58 -55.63 -20.52 9.04
N ASN A 59 -54.92 -20.29 7.93
CA ASN A 59 -55.52 -20.17 6.60
C ASN A 59 -54.61 -20.82 5.54
N ALA A 60 -55.01 -22.00 5.07
CA ALA A 60 -54.24 -22.77 4.08
C ALA A 60 -54.04 -22.04 2.73
N ASN A 61 -54.93 -21.09 2.39
CA ASN A 61 -54.85 -20.27 1.18
C ASN A 61 -54.20 -18.89 1.45
N PHE A 62 -53.55 -18.71 2.60
CA PHE A 62 -52.91 -17.45 2.95
C PHE A 62 -51.74 -17.13 2.01
N SER A 63 -51.89 -16.03 1.26
CA SER A 63 -50.85 -15.41 0.44
C SER A 63 -50.20 -14.27 1.21
N SER A 64 -48.99 -14.53 1.68
CA SER A 64 -48.15 -13.54 2.37
C SER A 64 -47.63 -12.44 1.45
N VAL A 65 -47.55 -12.69 0.12
CA VAL A 65 -47.26 -11.65 -0.89
C VAL A 65 -48.37 -10.59 -0.90
N ALA A 66 -49.63 -11.03 -0.89
CA ALA A 66 -50.80 -10.14 -0.97
C ALA A 66 -50.95 -9.21 0.24
N VAL A 67 -50.27 -9.54 1.35
CA VAL A 67 -50.28 -8.74 2.59
C VAL A 67 -48.90 -8.23 2.98
N PHE A 68 -47.89 -8.37 2.11
CA PHE A 68 -46.49 -8.08 2.46
C PHE A 68 -46.29 -6.68 3.04
N GLY A 69 -46.99 -5.68 2.49
CA GLY A 69 -46.94 -4.30 2.99
C GLY A 69 -47.43 -4.11 4.43
N LEU A 70 -48.29 -5.00 4.93
CA LEU A 70 -48.84 -4.97 6.28
C LEU A 70 -47.95 -5.69 7.30
N LEU A 71 -47.10 -6.62 6.85
CA LEU A 71 -46.29 -7.47 7.74
C LEU A 71 -45.30 -6.65 8.59
N SER A 72 -45.08 -7.09 9.84
CA SER A 72 -44.01 -6.56 10.70
C SER A 72 -42.61 -6.83 10.10
N ILE A 73 -41.59 -6.13 10.59
CA ILE A 73 -40.20 -6.32 10.15
C ILE A 73 -39.76 -7.79 10.27
N GLU A 74 -40.11 -8.46 11.36
CA GLU A 74 -39.79 -9.87 11.59
C GLU A 74 -40.55 -10.79 10.64
N GLN A 75 -41.84 -10.56 10.44
CA GLN A 75 -42.65 -11.35 9.51
C GLN A 75 -42.22 -11.15 8.06
N LYS A 76 -41.79 -9.95 7.66
CA LYS A 76 -41.21 -9.68 6.32
C LYS A 76 -39.93 -10.49 6.13
N ALA A 77 -39.06 -10.55 7.14
CA ALA A 77 -37.86 -11.38 7.10
C ALA A 77 -38.19 -12.88 6.99
N GLN A 78 -39.11 -13.38 7.83
CA GLN A 78 -39.58 -14.77 7.76
C GLN A 78 -40.17 -15.08 6.39
N PHE A 79 -40.97 -14.16 5.82
CA PHE A 79 -41.57 -14.31 4.50
C PHE A 79 -40.53 -14.47 3.39
N ILE A 80 -39.53 -13.58 3.33
CA ILE A 80 -38.51 -13.65 2.28
C ILE A 80 -37.69 -14.95 2.42
N LEU A 81 -37.39 -15.37 3.64
CA LEU A 81 -36.52 -16.52 3.91
C LEU A 81 -37.22 -17.88 3.81
N HIS A 82 -38.54 -17.93 3.93
CA HIS A 82 -39.28 -19.20 3.98
C HIS A 82 -39.30 -19.89 2.60
N PRO A 83 -38.88 -21.16 2.48
CA PRO A 83 -38.77 -21.85 1.19
C PRO A 83 -40.04 -21.82 0.32
N ASP A 84 -41.20 -22.05 0.93
CA ASP A 84 -42.50 -22.05 0.23
C ASP A 84 -42.87 -20.75 -0.48
N THR A 85 -42.27 -19.61 -0.12
CA THR A 85 -42.61 -18.33 -0.76
C THR A 85 -41.95 -18.20 -2.12
N GLY A 86 -40.89 -18.98 -2.38
CA GLY A 86 -40.15 -18.95 -3.65
C GLY A 86 -39.33 -17.69 -3.88
N VAL A 87 -39.32 -16.74 -2.93
CA VAL A 87 -38.64 -15.43 -3.10
C VAL A 87 -37.14 -15.62 -3.30
N LEU A 88 -36.48 -16.44 -2.48
CA LEU A 88 -35.05 -16.76 -2.63
C LEU A 88 -34.71 -17.57 -3.90
N GLY A 89 -35.72 -18.03 -4.65
CA GLY A 89 -35.53 -18.76 -5.91
C GLY A 89 -35.93 -17.96 -7.16
N ASN A 90 -36.38 -16.71 -7.00
CA ASN A 90 -36.97 -15.94 -8.09
C ASN A 90 -36.58 -14.45 -8.00
N ASP A 91 -35.64 -14.02 -8.84
CA ASP A 91 -35.15 -12.66 -8.91
C ASP A 91 -36.25 -11.61 -9.12
N SER A 92 -37.27 -11.89 -9.95
CA SER A 92 -38.36 -10.93 -10.18
C SER A 92 -39.20 -10.71 -8.93
N MET A 93 -39.48 -11.79 -8.19
CA MET A 93 -40.24 -11.73 -6.95
C MET A 93 -39.43 -11.06 -5.84
N MET A 94 -38.13 -11.36 -5.77
CA MET A 94 -37.20 -10.67 -4.89
C MET A 94 -37.22 -9.16 -5.15
N ARG A 95 -37.17 -8.74 -6.43
CA ARG A 95 -37.19 -7.33 -6.81
C ARG A 95 -38.46 -6.63 -6.35
N GLU A 96 -39.62 -7.22 -6.59
CA GLU A 96 -40.91 -6.64 -6.20
C GLU A 96 -41.00 -6.44 -4.67
N VAL A 97 -40.67 -7.50 -3.92
CA VAL A 97 -40.73 -7.52 -2.46
C VAL A 97 -39.73 -6.51 -1.86
N PHE A 98 -38.51 -6.48 -2.38
CA PHE A 98 -37.47 -5.59 -1.88
C PHE A 98 -37.74 -4.13 -2.21
N SER A 99 -38.22 -3.84 -3.44
CA SER A 99 -38.63 -2.48 -3.84
C SER A 99 -39.77 -1.96 -2.95
N SER A 100 -40.74 -2.81 -2.62
CA SER A 100 -41.80 -2.47 -1.66
C SER A 100 -41.25 -2.12 -0.27
N MET A 101 -40.22 -2.83 0.22
CA MET A 101 -39.58 -2.48 1.49
C MET A 101 -38.81 -1.16 1.41
N ILE A 102 -37.98 -0.97 0.39
CA ILE A 102 -37.17 0.25 0.26
C ILE A 102 -38.08 1.49 0.14
N ALA A 103 -39.19 1.39 -0.58
CA ALA A 103 -40.16 2.47 -0.72
C ALA A 103 -40.90 2.79 0.59
N SER A 104 -41.10 1.81 1.47
CA SER A 104 -41.89 1.98 2.70
C SER A 104 -41.06 2.24 3.96
N PHE A 105 -39.78 1.86 3.99
CA PHE A 105 -38.94 1.96 5.18
C PHE A 105 -38.02 3.17 5.15
N ASP A 106 -37.81 3.82 6.30
CA ASP A 106 -36.69 4.72 6.51
C ASP A 106 -35.36 3.96 6.72
N LEU A 107 -34.23 4.68 6.76
CA LEU A 107 -32.90 4.08 6.89
C LEU A 107 -32.70 3.30 8.20
N ASN A 108 -33.31 3.72 9.30
CA ASN A 108 -33.24 3.02 10.58
C ASN A 108 -34.07 1.73 10.53
N GLN A 109 -35.27 1.80 9.94
CA GLN A 109 -36.12 0.64 9.72
C GLN A 109 -35.47 -0.38 8.79
N LEU A 110 -34.78 0.06 7.75
CA LEU A 110 -33.97 -0.80 6.89
C LEU A 110 -32.86 -1.48 7.69
N ALA A 111 -32.06 -0.73 8.47
CA ALA A 111 -31.01 -1.30 9.30
C ALA A 111 -31.54 -2.35 10.31
N MET A 112 -32.67 -2.05 10.96
CA MET A 112 -33.36 -3.02 11.83
C MET A 112 -33.80 -4.24 11.04
N PHE A 113 -34.39 -4.07 9.86
CA PHE A 113 -34.80 -5.17 9.00
C PHE A 113 -33.65 -6.09 8.62
N PHE A 114 -32.51 -5.58 8.17
CA PHE A 114 -31.36 -6.43 7.82
C PHE A 114 -30.81 -7.20 9.02
N THR A 115 -30.80 -6.55 10.19
CA THR A 115 -30.42 -7.20 11.45
C THR A 115 -31.36 -8.36 11.77
N THR A 116 -32.68 -8.12 11.75
CA THR A 116 -33.71 -9.15 11.97
C THR A 116 -33.61 -10.25 10.92
N PHE A 117 -33.46 -9.89 9.65
CA PHE A 117 -33.34 -10.83 8.53
C PHE A 117 -32.17 -11.81 8.75
N SER A 118 -31.00 -11.31 9.14
CA SER A 118 -29.84 -12.16 9.42
C SER A 118 -30.05 -13.08 10.62
N GLN A 119 -30.72 -12.60 11.67
CA GLN A 119 -31.07 -13.42 12.83
C GLN A 119 -32.06 -14.52 12.44
N THR A 120 -33.11 -14.18 11.69
CA THR A 120 -34.10 -15.13 11.18
C THR A 120 -33.46 -16.18 10.25
N ALA A 121 -32.52 -15.78 9.39
CA ALA A 121 -31.79 -16.72 8.53
C ALA A 121 -31.04 -17.77 9.35
N LYS A 122 -30.36 -17.34 10.43
CA LYS A 122 -29.68 -18.23 11.38
C LYS A 122 -30.66 -19.16 12.08
N GLN A 123 -31.78 -18.64 12.57
CA GLN A 123 -32.82 -19.44 13.23
C GLN A 123 -33.41 -20.51 12.29
N MET A 124 -33.58 -20.18 11.01
CA MET A 124 -34.08 -21.09 9.98
C MET A 124 -33.00 -22.03 9.41
N ASN A 125 -31.78 -22.03 9.95
CA ASN A 125 -30.64 -22.82 9.46
C ASN A 125 -30.30 -22.58 7.97
N ILE A 126 -30.57 -21.37 7.45
CA ILE A 126 -30.21 -20.98 6.10
C ILE A 126 -28.71 -20.70 6.07
N LYS A 127 -27.95 -21.59 5.41
CA LYS A 127 -26.49 -21.54 5.39
C LYS A 127 -25.93 -20.47 4.45
N SER A 128 -26.61 -20.22 3.34
CA SER A 128 -26.20 -19.25 2.33
C SER A 128 -27.41 -18.81 1.51
N ILE A 129 -27.39 -17.55 1.07
CA ILE A 129 -28.36 -17.02 0.12
C ILE A 129 -27.79 -17.19 -1.29
N PRO A 130 -28.61 -17.57 -2.29
CA PRO A 130 -28.13 -17.75 -3.66
C PRO A 130 -27.45 -16.49 -4.18
N SER A 131 -26.33 -16.64 -4.89
CA SER A 131 -25.53 -15.51 -5.37
C SER A 131 -26.33 -14.56 -6.26
N SER A 132 -27.20 -15.07 -7.14
CA SER A 132 -28.06 -14.23 -7.99
C SER A 132 -29.02 -13.32 -7.19
N ILE A 133 -29.50 -13.81 -6.04
CA ILE A 133 -30.35 -13.05 -5.14
C ILE A 133 -29.53 -12.01 -4.38
N SER A 134 -28.35 -12.38 -3.90
CA SER A 134 -27.41 -11.42 -3.28
C SER A 134 -27.05 -10.30 -4.26
N ASP A 135 -26.74 -10.62 -5.51
CA ASP A 135 -26.42 -9.65 -6.57
C ASP A 135 -27.63 -8.75 -6.90
N THR A 136 -28.84 -9.33 -6.91
CA THR A 136 -30.08 -8.57 -7.09
C THR A 136 -30.31 -7.59 -5.94
N ILE A 137 -30.14 -8.04 -4.70
CA ILE A 137 -30.26 -7.20 -3.50
C ILE A 137 -29.21 -6.08 -3.53
N LEU A 138 -27.95 -6.41 -3.81
CA LEU A 138 -26.84 -5.45 -3.95
C LEU A 138 -27.19 -4.36 -4.97
N ASN A 139 -27.58 -4.75 -6.19
CA ASN A 139 -27.96 -3.80 -7.24
C ASN A 139 -29.13 -2.91 -6.83
N MET A 140 -30.12 -3.43 -6.12
CA MET A 140 -31.25 -2.62 -5.61
C MET A 140 -30.82 -1.67 -4.50
N MET A 141 -29.92 -2.09 -3.61
CA MET A 141 -29.35 -1.17 -2.61
C MET A 141 -28.57 -0.04 -3.29
N VAL A 142 -27.79 -0.34 -4.32
CA VAL A 142 -27.06 0.68 -5.09
C VAL A 142 -28.03 1.67 -5.75
N LEU A 143 -29.05 1.19 -6.44
CA LEU A 143 -29.93 2.06 -7.23
C LEU A 143 -30.93 2.85 -6.39
N ASP A 144 -31.52 2.23 -5.35
CA ASP A 144 -32.67 2.80 -4.65
C ASP A 144 -32.31 3.36 -3.26
N LEU A 145 -31.24 2.87 -2.62
CA LEU A 145 -30.82 3.30 -1.28
C LEU A 145 -29.74 4.38 -1.32
N VAL A 146 -28.78 4.32 -2.26
CA VAL A 146 -27.70 5.31 -2.37
C VAL A 146 -28.21 6.75 -2.50
N PRO A 147 -29.26 7.04 -3.30
CA PRO A 147 -29.81 8.40 -3.36
C PRO A 147 -30.42 8.91 -2.05
N ARG A 148 -30.73 8.00 -1.11
CA ARG A 148 -31.30 8.34 0.20
C ARG A 148 -30.21 8.61 1.24
N PHE A 149 -28.95 8.34 0.92
CA PHE A 149 -27.83 8.58 1.83
C PHE A 149 -27.50 10.07 1.90
N GLN A 150 -27.69 10.66 3.09
CA GLN A 150 -27.52 12.11 3.29
C GLN A 150 -26.10 12.47 3.75
N CYS A 151 -25.45 11.65 4.57
CA CYS A 151 -24.05 11.85 4.95
C CYS A 151 -23.38 10.54 5.42
N LEU A 152 -22.07 10.39 5.19
CA LEU A 152 -21.33 9.16 5.53
C LEU A 152 -21.25 8.88 7.05
N SER A 153 -21.44 9.89 7.89
CA SER A 153 -21.41 9.79 9.36
C SER A 153 -22.81 9.77 10.02
N CYS A 154 -23.89 9.84 9.23
CA CYS A 154 -25.27 9.96 9.73
C CYS A 154 -25.86 8.64 10.26
N TYR A 155 -25.17 7.52 10.06
CA TYR A 155 -25.70 6.19 10.35
C TYR A 155 -25.30 5.69 11.73
N GLY A 156 -26.07 4.74 12.28
CA GLY A 156 -25.85 4.19 13.62
C GLY A 156 -24.40 3.73 13.84
N GLY A 157 -23.75 4.28 14.86
CA GLY A 157 -22.33 4.03 15.16
C GLY A 157 -21.34 5.00 14.48
N GLY A 158 -21.81 5.95 13.65
CA GLY A 158 -20.98 7.01 13.05
C GLY A 158 -20.09 6.57 11.89
N SER A 159 -20.20 5.32 11.44
CA SER A 159 -19.36 4.74 10.37
C SER A 159 -20.22 4.16 9.25
N PHE A 160 -20.08 4.71 8.04
CA PHE A 160 -20.71 4.19 6.83
C PHE A 160 -20.38 2.72 6.60
N TYR A 161 -19.14 2.32 6.86
CA TYR A 161 -18.73 0.91 6.77
C TYR A 161 -19.51 0.04 7.76
N MET A 162 -19.65 0.45 9.02
CA MET A 162 -20.40 -0.33 10.02
C MET A 162 -21.87 -0.44 9.67
N PHE A 163 -22.45 0.64 9.14
CA PHE A 163 -23.80 0.63 8.62
C PHE A 163 -23.95 -0.35 7.45
N LEU A 164 -23.08 -0.28 6.43
CA LEU A 164 -23.07 -1.26 5.34
C LEU A 164 -22.84 -2.69 5.86
N LYS A 165 -21.97 -2.90 6.85
CA LYS A 165 -21.70 -4.22 7.47
C LYS A 165 -22.97 -4.77 8.13
N GLN A 166 -23.78 -3.93 8.75
CA GLN A 166 -25.10 -4.29 9.27
C GLN A 166 -26.14 -4.53 8.18
N LEU A 167 -26.08 -3.81 7.05
CA LEU A 167 -26.97 -4.07 5.91
C LEU A 167 -26.64 -5.39 5.21
N PHE A 168 -25.36 -5.69 5.01
CA PHE A 168 -24.90 -6.81 4.20
C PHE A 168 -24.69 -8.13 4.98
N LEU A 169 -24.51 -8.09 6.31
CA LEU A 169 -24.45 -9.25 7.23
C LEU A 169 -24.00 -10.59 6.59
N SER A 170 -24.91 -11.57 6.48
CA SER A 170 -24.62 -12.96 6.07
C SER A 170 -24.65 -13.17 4.55
N PHE A 171 -24.89 -12.12 3.77
CA PHE A 171 -25.07 -12.19 2.32
C PHE A 171 -23.74 -12.14 1.55
N GLY A 172 -22.62 -11.92 2.27
CA GLY A 172 -21.37 -11.46 1.69
C GLY A 172 -21.24 -9.94 1.85
N PHE A 173 -20.02 -9.43 1.75
CA PHE A 173 -19.76 -7.98 1.77
C PHE A 173 -19.15 -7.60 0.42
N PRO A 174 -19.53 -6.46 -0.18
CA PRO A 174 -19.01 -6.05 -1.48
C PRO A 174 -17.49 -6.00 -1.51
N ASP A 175 -16.91 -6.19 -2.70
CA ASP A 175 -15.50 -5.89 -2.91
C ASP A 175 -15.25 -4.38 -2.83
N LEU A 176 -13.99 -3.94 -2.95
CA LEU A 176 -13.65 -2.51 -2.86
C LEU A 176 -14.31 -1.69 -3.98
N ILE A 177 -14.51 -2.28 -5.17
CA ILE A 177 -15.08 -1.59 -6.33
C ILE A 177 -16.54 -1.28 -6.05
N ASP A 178 -17.29 -2.31 -5.68
CA ASP A 178 -18.70 -2.21 -5.36
C ASP A 178 -18.92 -1.33 -4.13
N PHE A 179 -18.07 -1.46 -3.10
CA PHE A 179 -18.12 -0.62 -1.90
C PHE A 179 -17.97 0.88 -2.25
N LEU A 180 -17.00 1.24 -3.09
CA LEU A 180 -16.81 2.63 -3.50
C LEU A 180 -17.96 3.14 -4.38
N SER A 181 -18.58 2.27 -5.18
CA SER A 181 -19.75 2.63 -6.00
C SER A 181 -21.01 2.97 -5.18
N LEU A 182 -21.09 2.48 -3.94
CA LEU A 182 -22.16 2.81 -3.00
C LEU A 182 -22.03 4.22 -2.41
N ILE A 183 -20.88 4.87 -2.59
CA ILE A 183 -20.61 6.22 -2.10
C ILE A 183 -20.74 7.19 -3.27
N PRO A 184 -21.63 8.19 -3.19
CA PRO A 184 -21.72 9.24 -4.21
C PRO A 184 -20.35 9.87 -4.48
N ASP A 185 -20.00 10.07 -5.75
CA ASP A 185 -18.67 10.54 -6.16
C ASP A 185 -18.27 11.87 -5.49
N ASP A 186 -19.22 12.77 -5.24
CA ASP A 186 -19.02 14.06 -4.57
C ASP A 186 -18.80 13.94 -3.05
N ARG A 187 -19.05 12.76 -2.47
CA ARG A 187 -18.95 12.47 -1.03
C ARG A 187 -17.78 11.54 -0.69
N GLN A 188 -17.11 10.94 -1.67
CA GLN A 188 -16.00 9.99 -1.41
C GLN A 188 -14.88 10.55 -0.52
N THR A 189 -14.65 11.87 -0.53
CA THR A 189 -13.64 12.52 0.31
C THR A 189 -14.01 12.59 1.80
N GLU A 190 -15.29 12.39 2.15
CA GLU A 190 -15.74 12.34 3.55
C GLU A 190 -15.53 10.95 4.18
N LEU A 191 -15.18 9.94 3.38
CA LEU A 191 -14.86 8.63 3.92
C LEU A 191 -13.53 8.74 4.67
N HIS A 192 -13.52 8.26 5.91
CA HIS A 192 -12.34 8.27 6.76
C HIS A 192 -11.67 6.90 6.73
N LEU A 193 -10.36 6.86 6.49
CA LEU A 193 -9.55 5.66 6.72
C LEU A 193 -9.46 5.42 8.23
N SER A 194 -10.27 4.48 8.72
CA SER A 194 -10.34 4.06 10.11
C SER A 194 -9.91 2.59 10.25
N GLU A 195 -9.75 2.12 11.50
CA GLU A 195 -9.44 0.71 11.81
C GLU A 195 -10.39 -0.26 11.09
N GLU A 196 -11.68 0.11 10.99
CA GLU A 196 -12.68 -0.74 10.34
C GLU A 196 -12.51 -0.83 8.82
N LEU A 197 -12.02 0.24 8.18
CA LEU A 197 -11.68 0.20 6.76
C LEU A 197 -10.39 -0.61 6.52
N GLY A 198 -9.48 -0.61 7.49
CA GLY A 198 -8.34 -1.53 7.52
C GLY A 198 -8.77 -2.99 7.62
N GLU A 199 -9.69 -3.32 8.54
CA GLU A 199 -10.28 -4.66 8.65
C GLU A 199 -10.92 -5.09 7.32
N PHE A 200 -11.65 -4.18 6.66
CA PHE A 200 -12.26 -4.41 5.37
C PHE A 200 -11.24 -4.73 4.27
N LEU A 201 -10.25 -3.86 4.06
CA LEU A 201 -9.26 -4.04 2.99
C LEU A 201 -8.48 -5.35 3.13
N ASN A 202 -8.25 -5.79 4.37
CA ASN A 202 -7.52 -7.03 4.65
C ASN A 202 -8.37 -8.31 4.49
N ARG A 203 -9.67 -8.23 4.17
CA ARG A 203 -10.49 -9.42 3.94
C ARG A 203 -10.13 -10.11 2.61
N PRO A 204 -10.25 -11.45 2.54
CA PRO A 204 -10.05 -12.17 1.29
C PRO A 204 -11.01 -11.67 0.20
N ASN A 205 -10.50 -11.53 -1.03
CA ASN A 205 -11.26 -11.10 -2.21
C ASN A 205 -11.85 -9.66 -2.13
N THR A 206 -11.46 -8.83 -1.16
CA THR A 206 -11.91 -7.43 -1.10
C THR A 206 -11.18 -6.56 -2.11
N VAL A 207 -9.86 -6.62 -2.15
CA VAL A 207 -9.06 -5.87 -3.13
C VAL A 207 -8.69 -6.81 -4.27
N VAL A 208 -9.52 -6.82 -5.32
CA VAL A 208 -9.29 -7.64 -6.51
C VAL A 208 -8.31 -6.95 -7.48
N ASN A 209 -8.43 -5.62 -7.63
CA ASN A 209 -7.56 -4.79 -8.47
C ASN A 209 -6.99 -3.61 -7.65
N GLY A 210 -5.71 -3.30 -7.88
CA GLY A 210 -5.02 -2.17 -7.25
C GLY A 210 -5.53 -0.80 -7.67
N SER A 211 -6.23 -0.63 -8.80
CA SER A 211 -6.65 0.71 -9.27
C SER A 211 -7.57 1.45 -8.30
N GLN A 212 -8.56 0.75 -7.73
CA GLN A 212 -9.50 1.33 -6.77
C GLN A 212 -8.82 1.56 -5.43
N LEU A 213 -7.88 0.69 -5.05
CA LEU A 213 -7.02 0.91 -3.89
C LEU A 213 -6.19 2.18 -4.07
N CYS A 214 -5.59 2.42 -5.23
CA CYS A 214 -4.82 3.64 -5.47
C CYS A 214 -5.70 4.89 -5.44
N THR A 215 -6.90 4.81 -6.03
CA THR A 215 -7.89 5.90 -5.97
C THR A 215 -8.28 6.22 -4.52
N LEU A 216 -8.49 5.19 -3.71
CA LEU A 216 -8.74 5.30 -2.28
C LEU A 216 -7.53 5.90 -1.54
N LEU A 217 -6.31 5.46 -1.80
CA LEU A 217 -5.15 6.00 -1.09
C LEU A 217 -4.79 7.43 -1.54
N ASP A 218 -5.23 7.85 -2.73
CA ASP A 218 -4.99 9.18 -3.28
C ASP A 218 -5.96 10.25 -2.81
N LYS A 219 -7.25 9.94 -2.75
CA LYS A 219 -8.27 10.92 -2.37
C LYS A 219 -8.28 11.25 -0.86
N TYR A 220 -7.61 10.45 -0.04
CA TYR A 220 -7.85 10.43 1.40
C TYR A 220 -6.73 11.10 2.18
N SER A 221 -7.10 12.10 2.98
CA SER A 221 -6.14 12.98 3.68
C SER A 221 -5.33 12.30 4.78
N ARG A 222 -5.80 11.15 5.28
CA ARG A 222 -5.16 10.39 6.38
C ARG A 222 -4.42 9.13 5.91
N THR A 223 -4.16 8.98 4.61
CA THR A 223 -3.44 7.81 4.08
C THR A 223 -2.13 7.54 4.82
N ASN A 224 -1.32 8.57 5.09
CA ASN A 224 -0.04 8.39 5.77
C ASN A 224 -0.24 7.82 7.19
N GLN A 225 -1.16 8.39 7.96
CA GLN A 225 -1.48 7.91 9.32
C GLN A 225 -1.99 6.46 9.34
N TYR A 226 -2.81 6.10 8.35
CA TYR A 226 -3.32 4.73 8.20
C TYR A 226 -2.18 3.74 7.94
N LEU A 227 -1.29 4.04 7.00
CA LEU A 227 -0.15 3.18 6.66
C LEU A 227 0.85 3.02 7.82
N GLU A 228 0.94 4.02 8.71
CA GLU A 228 1.78 3.97 9.90
C GLU A 228 1.18 3.08 11.01
N MET A 229 -0.14 3.13 11.22
CA MET A 229 -0.79 2.52 12.39
C MET A 229 -1.37 1.13 12.13
N GLU A 230 -1.91 0.88 10.94
CA GLU A 230 -2.67 -0.34 10.61
C GLU A 230 -2.01 -1.09 9.45
N PRO A 231 -0.93 -1.86 9.71
CA PRO A 231 -0.17 -2.50 8.66
C PRO A 231 -0.97 -3.59 7.95
N VAL A 232 -0.65 -3.77 6.67
CA VAL A 232 -1.30 -4.77 5.82
C VAL A 232 -0.97 -6.20 6.25
N LEU A 233 -1.99 -7.06 6.33
CA LEU A 233 -1.91 -8.45 6.81
C LEU A 233 -1.48 -9.46 5.74
N SER A 234 -1.50 -9.11 4.44
CA SER A 234 -1.14 -10.02 3.33
C SER A 234 -0.10 -9.45 2.36
N SER A 235 0.75 -10.31 1.81
CA SER A 235 1.83 -9.91 0.88
C SER A 235 1.32 -9.26 -0.42
N VAL A 236 0.18 -9.73 -0.93
CA VAL A 236 -0.43 -9.19 -2.16
C VAL A 236 -0.92 -7.77 -1.94
N LEU A 237 -1.68 -7.54 -0.87
CA LEU A 237 -2.19 -6.21 -0.55
C LEU A 237 -1.04 -5.26 -0.22
N ALA A 238 0.00 -5.72 0.49
CA ALA A 238 1.14 -4.87 0.85
C ALA A 238 1.88 -4.38 -0.39
N SER A 239 2.08 -5.27 -1.37
CA SER A 239 2.65 -4.90 -2.66
C SER A 239 1.77 -3.91 -3.43
N GLN A 240 0.45 -4.12 -3.50
CA GLN A 240 -0.46 -3.20 -4.19
C GLN A 240 -0.52 -1.83 -3.51
N THR A 241 -0.57 -1.80 -2.18
CA THR A 241 -0.51 -0.57 -1.38
C THR A 241 0.77 0.19 -1.68
N LEU A 242 1.92 -0.51 -1.69
CA LEU A 242 3.20 0.09 -2.02
C LEU A 242 3.19 0.69 -3.42
N GLU A 243 2.71 -0.05 -4.44
CA GLU A 243 2.58 0.42 -5.82
C GLU A 243 1.78 1.74 -5.92
N CYS A 244 0.71 1.88 -5.13
CA CYS A 244 -0.14 3.08 -5.14
C CYS A 244 0.53 4.33 -4.56
N VAL A 245 1.33 4.19 -3.50
CA VAL A 245 1.94 5.33 -2.79
C VAL A 245 3.38 5.60 -3.19
N TRP A 246 4.01 4.68 -3.92
CA TRP A 246 5.40 4.78 -4.35
C TRP A 246 5.77 6.10 -5.05
N PRO A 247 4.95 6.64 -5.99
CA PRO A 247 5.27 7.91 -6.64
C PRO A 247 5.35 9.10 -5.67
N ARG A 248 4.60 9.08 -4.55
CA ARG A 248 4.65 10.12 -3.53
C ARG A 248 5.91 10.02 -2.68
N ALA A 249 6.28 8.80 -2.29
CA ALA A 249 7.52 8.56 -1.57
C ALA A 249 8.74 8.95 -2.42
N LEU A 250 8.75 8.59 -3.71
CA LEU A 250 9.84 8.96 -4.62
C LEU A 250 9.90 10.46 -4.89
N SER A 251 8.77 11.17 -4.95
CA SER A 251 8.76 12.62 -5.23
C SER A 251 9.06 13.50 -4.01
N ALA A 252 9.03 12.96 -2.79
CA ALA A 252 9.36 13.69 -1.56
C ALA A 252 10.73 14.39 -1.66
N SER A 253 10.76 15.70 -1.43
CA SER A 253 11.93 16.54 -1.75
C SER A 253 12.57 17.22 -0.53
N THR A 254 12.02 17.01 0.66
CA THR A 254 12.59 17.49 1.92
C THR A 254 13.12 16.33 2.75
N GLN A 255 14.14 16.58 3.58
CA GLN A 255 14.69 15.55 4.47
C GLN A 255 13.63 14.93 5.38
N ALA A 256 12.76 15.77 5.96
CA ALA A 256 11.70 15.33 6.86
C ALA A 256 10.68 14.41 6.16
N ASP A 257 10.24 14.78 4.95
CA ASP A 257 9.30 13.95 4.18
C ASP A 257 9.92 12.62 3.76
N VAL A 258 11.19 12.63 3.35
CA VAL A 258 11.93 11.41 2.98
C VAL A 258 12.09 10.48 4.17
N GLU A 259 12.45 11.01 5.34
CA GLU A 259 12.54 10.21 6.56
C GLU A 259 11.18 9.66 6.98
N GLN A 260 10.12 10.47 6.90
CA GLN A 260 8.76 10.02 7.20
C GLN A 260 8.33 8.89 6.27
N TRP A 261 8.52 9.04 4.96
CA TRP A 261 8.14 8.00 4.00
C TRP A 261 8.92 6.71 4.17
N PHE A 262 10.25 6.78 4.24
CA PHE A 262 11.09 5.59 4.15
C PHE A 262 11.40 4.92 5.49
N ASN A 263 11.37 5.68 6.60
CA ASN A 263 11.67 5.12 7.93
C ASN A 263 10.42 4.86 8.78
N VAL A 264 9.28 5.50 8.48
CA VAL A 264 8.06 5.38 9.27
C VAL A 264 6.95 4.73 8.46
N ILE A 265 6.51 5.36 7.36
CA ILE A 265 5.33 4.93 6.60
C ILE A 265 5.58 3.60 5.87
N LEU A 266 6.68 3.48 5.13
CA LEU A 266 6.92 2.35 4.23
C LEU A 266 7.76 1.23 4.84
N VAL A 267 8.22 1.35 6.08
CA VAL A 267 9.16 0.39 6.69
C VAL A 267 8.64 -1.05 6.62
N HIS A 268 7.33 -1.26 6.80
CA HIS A 268 6.68 -2.57 6.74
C HIS A 268 6.29 -3.00 5.31
N TYR A 269 6.34 -2.09 4.35
CA TYR A 269 5.97 -2.32 2.96
C TYR A 269 7.18 -2.59 2.06
N LEU A 270 8.34 -2.01 2.40
CA LEU A 270 9.59 -2.17 1.65
C LEU A 270 9.98 -3.63 1.36
N PRO A 271 9.79 -4.62 2.27
CA PRO A 271 10.06 -6.03 1.96
C PRO A 271 9.26 -6.60 0.77
N TYR A 272 8.17 -5.94 0.37
CA TYR A 272 7.31 -6.31 -0.77
C TYR A 272 7.61 -5.52 -2.05
N LEU A 273 8.73 -4.80 -2.11
CA LEU A 273 9.20 -4.15 -3.32
C LEU A 273 9.30 -5.13 -4.49
N ARG A 274 8.88 -4.69 -5.66
CA ARG A 274 8.95 -5.43 -6.93
C ARG A 274 9.87 -4.76 -7.93
N SER A 275 10.39 -5.54 -8.87
CA SER A 275 11.23 -5.10 -9.99
C SER A 275 10.65 -3.90 -10.75
N GLN A 276 9.33 -3.88 -10.94
CA GLN A 276 8.62 -2.78 -11.60
C GLN A 276 8.77 -1.44 -10.86
N LEU A 277 8.79 -1.45 -9.52
CA LEU A 277 8.86 -0.24 -8.69
C LEU A 277 10.26 0.35 -8.62
N ILE A 278 11.29 -0.46 -8.82
CA ILE A 278 12.68 0.00 -8.89
C ILE A 278 13.14 0.30 -10.32
N SER A 279 12.27 0.14 -11.31
CA SER A 279 12.59 0.39 -12.72
C SER A 279 12.97 1.85 -12.99
N SER A 280 13.78 2.07 -14.03
CA SER A 280 14.21 3.42 -14.44
C SER A 280 13.03 4.36 -14.74
N THR A 281 11.91 3.83 -15.22
CA THR A 281 10.69 4.62 -15.50
C THR A 281 10.10 5.17 -14.21
N GLN A 282 9.97 4.34 -13.17
CA GLN A 282 9.46 4.78 -11.87
C GLN A 282 10.42 5.73 -11.18
N LEU A 283 11.73 5.41 -11.22
CA LEU A 283 12.75 6.27 -10.63
C LEU A 283 12.88 7.62 -11.34
N SER A 284 12.46 7.77 -12.60
CA SER A 284 12.63 9.03 -13.34
C SER A 284 12.00 10.25 -12.63
N GLY A 285 10.87 10.05 -11.94
CA GLY A 285 10.17 11.06 -11.15
C GLY A 285 10.70 11.26 -9.72
N ALA A 286 11.73 10.51 -9.32
CA ALA A 286 12.27 10.61 -7.97
C ALA A 286 13.04 11.92 -7.75
N SER A 287 12.92 12.47 -6.54
CA SER A 287 13.83 13.48 -6.03
C SER A 287 15.19 12.85 -5.72
N CYS A 288 16.24 13.67 -5.67
CA CYS A 288 17.57 13.17 -5.31
C CYS A 288 17.67 12.67 -3.86
N LEU A 289 16.89 13.24 -2.94
CA LEU A 289 16.88 12.81 -1.54
C LEU A 289 16.18 11.45 -1.39
N SER A 290 14.99 11.27 -1.98
CA SER A 290 14.28 9.99 -1.99
C SER A 290 15.09 8.90 -2.69
N TYR A 291 15.70 9.24 -3.83
CA TYR A 291 16.58 8.32 -4.56
C TYR A 291 17.73 7.83 -3.68
N ARG A 292 18.51 8.76 -3.07
CA ARG A 292 19.66 8.39 -2.22
C ARG A 292 19.22 7.54 -1.03
N LYS A 293 18.07 7.87 -0.43
CA LYS A 293 17.49 7.09 0.67
C LYS A 293 17.11 5.67 0.23
N LEU A 294 16.49 5.53 -0.93
CA LEU A 294 16.16 4.22 -1.51
C LEU A 294 17.43 3.38 -1.76
N VAL A 295 18.46 3.96 -2.39
CA VAL A 295 19.72 3.28 -2.64
C VAL A 295 20.38 2.83 -1.35
N SER A 296 20.38 3.67 -0.32
CA SER A 296 20.89 3.32 1.01
C SER A 296 20.13 2.13 1.61
N ILE A 297 18.80 2.12 1.56
CA ILE A 297 17.98 1.00 2.05
C ILE A 297 18.27 -0.29 1.30
N LEU A 298 18.30 -0.22 -0.04
CA LEU A 298 18.55 -1.38 -0.90
C LEU A 298 19.97 -1.92 -0.75
N GLY A 299 20.94 -1.05 -0.45
CA GLY A 299 22.34 -1.42 -0.36
C GLY A 299 22.76 -1.98 1.00
N ASP A 300 22.17 -1.49 2.09
CA ASP A 300 22.65 -1.78 3.45
C ASP A 300 22.07 -3.09 4.02
N ASN A 301 20.74 -3.27 3.98
CA ASN A 301 20.07 -4.36 4.71
C ASN A 301 18.87 -4.97 3.99
N PHE A 302 18.71 -4.73 2.68
CA PHE A 302 17.59 -5.28 1.94
C PHE A 302 17.77 -6.77 1.63
N ASN A 303 16.73 -7.58 1.90
CA ASN A 303 16.75 -9.00 1.63
C ASN A 303 16.35 -9.31 0.18
N PHE A 304 17.32 -9.39 -0.72
CA PHE A 304 17.11 -9.76 -2.12
C PHE A 304 16.62 -11.20 -2.33
N SER A 305 16.71 -12.09 -1.33
CA SER A 305 16.31 -13.51 -1.49
C SER A 305 14.79 -13.69 -1.66
N ALA A 306 14.00 -12.72 -1.18
CA ALA A 306 12.54 -12.72 -1.29
C ALA A 306 12.02 -11.82 -2.42
N ALA A 307 12.91 -11.08 -3.08
CA ALA A 307 12.58 -10.14 -4.13
C ALA A 307 12.57 -10.80 -5.52
N ASP A 308 11.82 -10.22 -6.46
CA ASP A 308 11.81 -10.60 -7.88
C ASP A 308 12.91 -9.90 -8.70
N PHE A 309 13.86 -9.24 -8.03
CA PHE A 309 14.98 -8.51 -8.63
C PHE A 309 16.27 -8.73 -7.85
N SER A 310 17.40 -8.51 -8.54
CA SER A 310 18.75 -8.64 -8.00
C SER A 310 19.42 -7.28 -7.77
N PRO A 311 20.55 -7.24 -7.03
CA PRO A 311 21.37 -6.03 -6.93
C PRO A 311 21.82 -5.47 -8.31
N ALA A 312 22.00 -6.35 -9.31
CA ALA A 312 22.34 -5.94 -10.67
C ALA A 312 21.19 -5.19 -11.37
N ASP A 313 19.94 -5.59 -11.13
CA ASP A 313 18.75 -4.90 -11.64
C ASP A 313 18.58 -3.51 -11.02
N VAL A 314 18.89 -3.40 -9.72
CA VAL A 314 18.96 -2.11 -9.02
C VAL A 314 19.99 -1.20 -9.67
N TYR A 315 21.23 -1.69 -9.86
CA TYR A 315 22.27 -0.91 -10.55
C TYR A 315 21.87 -0.50 -11.97
N SER A 316 21.21 -1.41 -12.71
CA SER A 316 20.72 -1.13 -14.06
C SER A 316 19.72 0.03 -14.11
N SER A 317 18.88 0.16 -13.07
CA SER A 317 17.92 1.27 -12.96
C SER A 317 18.59 2.55 -12.46
N ILE A 318 19.50 2.45 -11.49
CA ILE A 318 20.34 3.54 -10.99
C ILE A 318 21.10 4.24 -12.13
N LYS A 319 21.81 3.49 -12.98
CA LYS A 319 22.64 4.09 -14.04
C LYS A 319 21.81 4.88 -15.05
N VAL A 320 20.58 4.45 -15.34
CA VAL A 320 19.67 5.16 -16.26
C VAL A 320 19.16 6.43 -15.58
N TYR A 321 18.73 6.32 -14.32
CA TYR A 321 18.31 7.48 -13.53
C TYR A 321 19.39 8.56 -13.45
N LEU A 322 20.62 8.19 -13.08
CA LEU A 322 21.70 9.15 -12.90
C LEU A 322 22.20 9.81 -14.20
N ARG A 323 21.99 9.15 -15.35
CA ARG A 323 22.32 9.68 -16.69
C ARG A 323 21.24 10.59 -17.29
N SER A 324 20.02 10.57 -16.78
CA SER A 324 18.88 11.29 -17.35
C SER A 324 18.90 12.82 -17.18
N GLY A 325 20.00 13.41 -16.68
CA GLY A 325 20.12 14.85 -16.40
C GLY A 325 20.60 15.68 -17.60
N ASN A 326 20.10 16.92 -17.73
CA ASN A 326 20.40 17.80 -18.86
C ASN A 326 21.78 18.49 -18.80
N ALA A 327 22.47 18.47 -17.65
CA ALA A 327 23.87 18.83 -17.47
C ALA A 327 24.33 18.46 -16.04
N SER A 328 25.56 17.96 -15.90
CA SER A 328 26.12 17.33 -14.68
C SER A 328 25.44 16.01 -14.30
N PRO A 329 26.18 15.05 -13.71
CA PRO A 329 25.58 13.82 -13.22
C PRO A 329 24.46 14.16 -12.22
N ARG A 330 23.29 13.52 -12.38
CA ARG A 330 22.10 13.83 -11.57
C ARG A 330 22.43 13.72 -10.08
N CYS A 331 21.75 14.50 -9.25
CA CYS A 331 21.96 14.53 -7.80
C CYS A 331 23.32 15.04 -7.35
N TYR A 332 23.84 16.03 -8.09
CA TYR A 332 24.92 16.89 -7.66
C TYR A 332 24.61 18.34 -8.02
N ASN A 333 24.74 19.24 -7.05
CA ASN A 333 24.68 20.67 -7.28
C ASN A 333 25.52 21.38 -6.21
N SER A 334 26.63 21.99 -6.62
CA SER A 334 27.56 22.67 -5.71
C SER A 334 26.92 23.82 -4.93
N SER A 335 25.81 24.38 -5.43
CA SER A 335 25.08 25.48 -4.81
C SER A 335 23.96 25.01 -3.88
N ASP A 336 23.66 23.71 -3.86
CA ASP A 336 22.58 23.13 -3.05
C ASP A 336 23.13 22.54 -1.75
N PRO A 337 22.67 22.98 -0.57
CA PRO A 337 23.22 22.53 0.71
C PRO A 337 23.02 21.04 1.00
N PHE A 338 22.08 20.37 0.32
CA PHE A 338 21.83 18.94 0.49
C PHE A 338 22.44 18.08 -0.63
N LEU A 339 22.87 18.69 -1.74
CA LEU A 339 23.41 18.00 -2.92
C LEU A 339 24.81 18.48 -3.35
N ASN A 340 25.51 19.25 -2.50
CA ASN A 340 26.87 19.76 -2.77
C ASN A 340 27.99 18.78 -2.37
N SER A 341 27.66 17.60 -1.85
CA SER A 341 28.65 16.59 -1.47
C SER A 341 29.49 16.16 -2.67
N THR A 342 30.82 16.23 -2.53
CA THR A 342 31.76 15.70 -3.53
C THR A 342 31.92 14.18 -3.44
N ALA A 343 31.39 13.53 -2.38
CA ALA A 343 31.34 12.07 -2.22
C ALA A 343 30.23 11.43 -3.09
N TRP A 344 30.06 11.92 -4.32
CA TRP A 344 28.93 11.59 -5.17
C TRP A 344 28.79 10.09 -5.48
N PHE A 345 29.91 9.37 -5.68
CA PHE A 345 29.86 7.93 -5.92
C PHE A 345 29.40 7.18 -4.67
N ALA A 346 29.89 7.56 -3.49
CA ALA A 346 29.46 6.98 -2.22
C ALA A 346 27.97 7.21 -1.99
N ASP A 347 27.51 8.45 -2.16
CA ASP A 347 26.12 8.85 -1.93
C ASP A 347 25.13 8.17 -2.89
N ASN A 348 25.50 7.99 -4.17
CA ASN A 348 24.54 7.63 -5.20
C ASN A 348 24.66 6.18 -5.69
N ILE A 349 25.84 5.56 -5.62
CA ILE A 349 26.05 4.19 -6.15
C ILE A 349 26.90 3.31 -5.23
N GLY A 350 27.32 3.77 -4.05
CA GLY A 350 28.38 3.14 -3.24
C GLY A 350 28.20 1.64 -2.99
N PHE A 351 27.02 1.21 -2.54
CA PHE A 351 26.71 -0.21 -2.31
C PHE A 351 26.71 -1.06 -3.58
N PHE A 352 26.46 -0.43 -4.74
CA PHE A 352 26.35 -1.08 -6.04
C PHE A 352 27.56 -0.80 -6.94
N ILE A 353 28.64 -0.24 -6.38
CA ILE A 353 29.80 0.24 -7.16
C ILE A 353 30.46 -0.88 -7.98
N THR A 354 30.39 -2.13 -7.53
CA THR A 354 31.00 -3.29 -8.22
C THR A 354 30.37 -3.56 -9.58
N PHE A 355 29.15 -3.10 -9.83
CA PHE A 355 28.47 -3.25 -11.12
C PHE A 355 28.85 -2.17 -12.14
N ILE A 356 29.66 -1.17 -11.75
CA ILE A 356 30.06 -0.07 -12.64
C ILE A 356 30.85 -0.56 -13.85
N THR A 357 30.47 -0.08 -15.03
CA THR A 357 31.24 -0.32 -16.25
C THR A 357 32.10 0.87 -16.63
N LEU A 358 33.07 0.65 -17.52
CA LEU A 358 33.90 1.72 -18.09
C LEU A 358 33.06 2.84 -18.72
N SER A 359 32.00 2.47 -19.45
CA SER A 359 31.09 3.43 -20.09
C SER A 359 30.28 4.22 -19.06
N ASP A 360 29.90 3.59 -17.94
CA ASP A 360 29.23 4.27 -16.82
C ASP A 360 30.16 5.28 -16.17
N LEU A 361 31.38 4.87 -15.84
CA LEU A 361 32.37 5.75 -15.23
C LEU A 361 32.68 6.97 -16.10
N GLN A 362 32.97 6.76 -17.39
CA GLN A 362 33.25 7.84 -18.35
C GLN A 362 32.09 8.83 -18.48
N SER A 363 30.85 8.31 -18.43
CA SER A 363 29.64 9.14 -18.45
C SER A 363 29.55 10.02 -17.20
N PHE A 364 29.78 9.46 -16.02
CA PHE A 364 29.66 10.19 -14.75
C PHE A 364 30.81 11.19 -14.51
N LEU A 365 32.00 10.92 -15.05
CA LEU A 365 33.18 11.79 -14.93
C LEU A 365 33.33 12.81 -16.07
N SER A 366 32.30 12.99 -16.90
CA SER A 366 32.34 13.93 -18.02
C SER A 366 32.52 15.39 -17.57
N GLY A 367 33.16 16.20 -18.42
CA GLY A 367 33.44 17.60 -18.13
C GLY A 367 34.47 17.77 -17.00
N SER A 368 34.16 18.63 -16.02
CA SER A 368 35.02 18.91 -14.85
C SER A 368 34.75 17.98 -13.66
N MET A 369 33.86 16.99 -13.79
CA MET A 369 33.45 16.15 -12.64
C MET A 369 34.56 15.24 -12.15
N SER A 370 35.52 14.87 -13.01
CA SER A 370 36.73 14.14 -12.63
C SER A 370 37.50 14.82 -11.51
N SER A 371 37.76 16.13 -11.62
CA SER A 371 38.44 16.91 -10.58
C SER A 371 37.58 17.22 -9.37
N VAL A 372 36.27 16.91 -9.40
CA VAL A 372 35.38 17.10 -8.25
C VAL A 372 35.24 15.81 -7.46
N PHE A 373 34.89 14.72 -8.12
CA PHE A 373 34.55 13.46 -7.47
C PHE A 373 35.77 12.60 -7.15
N LEU A 374 36.83 12.65 -7.96
CA LEU A 374 38.04 11.87 -7.70
C LEU A 374 38.99 12.54 -6.70
N GLU A 375 38.69 13.75 -6.24
CA GLU A 375 39.40 14.39 -5.12
C GLU A 375 38.84 13.95 -3.75
N ASN A 376 37.64 13.37 -3.71
CA ASN A 376 37.00 12.95 -2.49
C ASN A 376 37.48 11.56 -2.05
N SER A 377 37.98 11.45 -0.81
CA SER A 377 38.55 10.21 -0.27
C SER A 377 37.54 9.06 -0.16
N GLU A 378 36.27 9.33 0.13
CA GLU A 378 35.24 8.29 0.27
C GLU A 378 34.95 7.63 -1.08
N ASN A 379 34.83 8.43 -2.14
CA ASN A 379 34.69 7.92 -3.50
C ASN A 379 35.87 7.01 -3.88
N LEU A 380 37.09 7.46 -3.56
CA LEU A 380 38.32 6.71 -3.86
C LEU A 380 38.38 5.38 -3.11
N GLN A 381 37.92 5.35 -1.86
CA GLN A 381 37.88 4.12 -1.07
C GLN A 381 36.98 3.04 -1.68
N LEU A 382 35.90 3.41 -2.37
CA LEU A 382 35.04 2.45 -3.07
C LEU A 382 35.79 1.67 -4.14
N PHE A 383 36.76 2.30 -4.81
CA PHE A 383 37.58 1.66 -5.84
C PHE A 383 38.63 0.70 -5.27
N ASN A 384 38.74 0.58 -3.94
CA ASN A 384 39.49 -0.50 -3.32
C ASN A 384 38.77 -1.86 -3.38
N ASN A 385 37.52 -1.89 -3.85
CA ASN A 385 36.73 -3.12 -3.94
C ASN A 385 37.22 -4.03 -5.08
N PRO A 386 37.64 -5.28 -4.79
CA PRO A 386 38.17 -6.20 -5.79
C PRO A 386 37.14 -6.68 -6.83
N GLY A 387 35.84 -6.45 -6.59
CA GLY A 387 34.77 -6.75 -7.53
C GLY A 387 34.68 -5.79 -8.72
N ILE A 388 35.44 -4.69 -8.72
CA ILE A 388 35.43 -3.69 -9.80
C ILE A 388 36.34 -4.14 -10.94
N SER A 389 35.86 -3.98 -12.19
CA SER A 389 36.62 -4.39 -13.37
C SER A 389 37.95 -3.64 -13.54
N ALA A 390 38.98 -4.35 -14.01
CA ALA A 390 40.30 -3.76 -14.27
C ALA A 390 40.26 -2.55 -15.23
N SER A 391 39.35 -2.55 -16.21
CA SER A 391 39.17 -1.45 -17.15
C SER A 391 38.63 -0.18 -16.49
N VAL A 392 37.86 -0.28 -15.42
CA VAL A 392 37.39 0.87 -14.63
C VAL A 392 38.54 1.39 -13.77
N LEU A 393 39.25 0.48 -13.07
CA LEU A 393 40.38 0.82 -12.22
C LEU A 393 41.49 1.52 -13.00
N SER A 394 41.74 1.11 -14.25
CA SER A 394 42.75 1.74 -15.10
C SER A 394 42.44 3.21 -15.41
N ILE A 395 41.18 3.59 -15.62
CA ILE A 395 40.81 5.02 -15.83
C ILE A 395 41.02 5.84 -14.57
N ILE A 396 40.66 5.31 -13.41
CA ILE A 396 40.92 5.98 -12.13
C ILE A 396 42.42 6.17 -11.94
N GLN A 397 43.23 5.16 -12.25
CA GLN A 397 44.69 5.22 -12.21
C GLN A 397 45.29 6.27 -13.15
N HIS A 398 44.78 6.41 -14.37
CA HIS A 398 45.24 7.46 -15.30
C HIS A 398 44.85 8.87 -14.83
N SER A 399 43.81 8.96 -14.00
CA SER A 399 43.34 10.21 -13.40
C SER A 399 43.98 10.48 -12.02
N CYS A 400 44.86 9.59 -11.54
CA CYS A 400 45.51 9.71 -10.22
C CYS A 400 46.43 10.93 -10.14
N THR A 401 46.26 11.69 -9.06
CA THR A 401 47.24 12.66 -8.55
C THR A 401 47.95 12.06 -7.33
N SER A 402 49.01 12.71 -6.84
CA SER A 402 49.71 12.31 -5.60
C SER A 402 48.76 12.14 -4.41
N ARG A 403 47.67 12.93 -4.37
CA ARG A 403 46.62 12.90 -3.34
C ARG A 403 45.69 11.69 -3.42
N ILE A 404 45.52 11.13 -4.62
CA ILE A 404 44.65 9.96 -4.86
C ILE A 404 45.33 8.67 -4.36
N LEU A 405 46.67 8.59 -4.49
CA LEU A 405 47.48 7.45 -4.05
C LEU A 405 47.43 7.23 -2.54
N THR A 406 47.30 8.27 -1.72
CA THR A 406 47.22 8.16 -0.26
C THR A 406 45.86 7.68 0.22
N SER A 407 44.80 7.82 -0.59
CA SER A 407 43.42 7.51 -0.22
C SER A 407 42.93 6.16 -0.76
N ALA A 408 43.46 5.71 -1.91
CA ALA A 408 43.10 4.42 -2.53
C ALA A 408 44.33 3.51 -2.67
N LEU A 409 44.72 2.90 -1.55
CA LEU A 409 45.97 2.16 -1.42
C LEU A 409 46.04 0.90 -2.32
N SER A 410 44.90 0.31 -2.72
CA SER A 410 44.93 -0.84 -3.65
C SER A 410 45.31 -0.44 -5.08
N LEU A 411 45.15 0.84 -5.44
CA LEU A 411 45.53 1.37 -6.76
C LEU A 411 47.04 1.63 -6.86
N LEU A 412 47.78 1.61 -5.73
CA LEU A 412 49.22 1.87 -5.67
C LEU A 412 50.03 0.92 -6.56
N CYS A 413 49.71 -0.37 -6.53
CA CYS A 413 50.60 -1.42 -7.06
C CYS A 413 50.70 -1.42 -8.58
N GLN A 414 49.73 -0.83 -9.28
CA GLN A 414 49.70 -0.74 -10.74
C GLN A 414 49.66 0.70 -11.27
N SER A 415 49.90 1.69 -10.40
CA SER A 415 49.96 3.09 -10.83
C SER A 415 51.25 3.39 -11.63
N PRO A 416 51.18 4.25 -12.67
CA PRO A 416 52.37 4.58 -13.46
C PRO A 416 53.38 5.42 -12.65
N ALA A 417 54.66 5.27 -12.96
CA ALA A 417 55.75 5.94 -12.26
C ALA A 417 55.63 7.48 -12.25
N SER A 418 54.98 8.05 -13.26
CA SER A 418 54.72 9.49 -13.39
C SER A 418 53.93 10.09 -12.22
N VAL A 419 53.04 9.33 -11.57
CA VAL A 419 52.21 9.83 -10.47
C VAL A 419 53.05 10.05 -9.19
N PHE A 420 54.12 9.27 -9.03
CA PHE A 420 55.01 9.34 -7.87
C PHE A 420 56.03 10.49 -7.93
N VAL A 421 56.19 11.12 -9.11
CA VAL A 421 57.11 12.25 -9.31
C VAL A 421 56.70 13.49 -8.51
N PHE A 422 55.40 13.71 -8.34
CA PHE A 422 54.85 14.89 -7.65
C PHE A 422 54.50 14.65 -6.18
N LEU A 423 55.02 13.57 -5.59
CA LEU A 423 54.85 13.31 -4.17
C LEU A 423 55.60 14.35 -3.33
N GLY A 424 54.91 14.88 -2.33
CA GLY A 424 55.48 15.70 -1.27
C GLY A 424 56.16 14.84 -0.21
N ASP A 425 57.08 15.44 0.54
CA ASP A 425 57.94 14.75 1.50
C ASP A 425 57.15 14.02 2.61
N ALA A 426 56.01 14.57 3.01
CA ALA A 426 55.14 13.98 4.05
C ALA A 426 54.41 12.70 3.58
N ASP A 427 54.18 12.54 2.29
CA ASP A 427 53.38 11.43 1.74
C ASP A 427 54.23 10.18 1.45
N ILE A 428 55.54 10.35 1.29
CA ILE A 428 56.48 9.28 0.89
C ILE A 428 56.48 8.13 1.91
N GLN A 429 56.52 8.42 3.20
CA GLN A 429 56.56 7.38 4.26
C GLN A 429 55.26 6.55 4.29
N THR A 430 54.12 7.21 4.15
CA THR A 430 52.79 6.58 4.12
C THR A 430 52.65 5.67 2.91
N ILE A 431 53.10 6.14 1.75
CA ILE A 431 53.05 5.37 0.49
C ILE A 431 54.01 4.18 0.54
N LEU A 432 55.25 4.36 0.99
CA LEU A 432 56.22 3.26 1.13
C LEU A 432 55.72 2.17 2.09
N THR A 433 55.14 2.59 3.23
CA THR A 433 54.54 1.65 4.19
C THR A 433 53.39 0.88 3.56
N SER A 434 52.51 1.58 2.84
CA SER A 434 51.34 0.97 2.19
C SER A 434 51.73 0.04 1.04
N ILE A 435 52.73 0.42 0.24
CA ILE A 435 53.28 -0.41 -0.84
C ILE A 435 53.82 -1.73 -0.27
N ASN A 436 54.58 -1.69 0.83
CA ASN A 436 55.10 -2.91 1.47
C ASN A 436 54.00 -3.81 2.06
N ILE A 437 52.84 -3.25 2.38
CA ILE A 437 51.70 -4.00 2.95
C ILE A 437 50.80 -4.58 1.85
N PHE A 438 50.51 -3.80 0.81
CA PHE A 438 49.46 -4.11 -0.17
C PHE A 438 49.99 -4.61 -1.52
N CYS A 439 51.25 -4.34 -1.86
CA CYS A 439 51.81 -4.71 -3.17
C CYS A 439 52.73 -5.93 -3.06
N THR A 440 52.38 -7.00 -3.79
CA THR A 440 53.24 -8.18 -3.94
C THR A 440 54.34 -7.96 -4.98
N GLU A 441 54.04 -7.19 -6.04
CA GLU A 441 54.98 -6.75 -7.06
C GLU A 441 54.71 -5.28 -7.41
N ILE A 442 55.78 -4.54 -7.69
CA ILE A 442 55.72 -3.11 -8.03
C ILE A 442 56.54 -2.91 -9.30
N ASN A 443 56.05 -2.05 -10.19
CA ASN A 443 56.80 -1.66 -11.38
C ASN A 443 58.21 -1.14 -11.00
N PRO A 444 59.29 -1.66 -11.59
CA PRO A 444 60.65 -1.19 -11.33
C PRO A 444 60.85 0.31 -11.53
N GLU A 445 60.13 0.94 -12.46
CA GLU A 445 60.17 2.39 -12.68
C GLU A 445 59.61 3.17 -11.49
N VAL A 446 58.54 2.67 -10.85
CA VAL A 446 57.96 3.25 -9.63
C VAL A 446 58.97 3.15 -8.48
N THR A 447 59.64 2.00 -8.37
CA THR A 447 60.69 1.78 -7.37
C THR A 447 61.84 2.78 -7.55
N ALA A 448 62.27 3.01 -8.79
CA ALA A 448 63.33 3.99 -9.09
C ALA A 448 62.93 5.43 -8.72
N VAL A 449 61.70 5.84 -9.04
CA VAL A 449 61.18 7.18 -8.71
C VAL A 449 61.07 7.37 -7.18
N LEU A 450 60.55 6.38 -6.46
CA LEU A 450 60.41 6.43 -5.01
C LEU A 450 61.78 6.48 -4.30
N VAL A 451 62.76 5.69 -4.74
CA VAL A 451 64.13 5.72 -4.20
C VAL A 451 64.80 7.08 -4.44
N ALA A 452 64.65 7.65 -5.64
CA ALA A 452 65.20 8.97 -5.96
C ALA A 452 64.63 10.06 -5.04
N LYS A 453 63.33 10.02 -4.77
CA LYS A 453 62.65 10.95 -3.84
C LYS A 453 63.08 10.76 -2.39
N PHE A 454 63.23 9.51 -1.94
CA PHE A 454 63.68 9.19 -0.58
C PHE A 454 65.11 9.69 -0.32
N LEU A 455 66.00 9.62 -1.30
CA LEU A 455 67.38 10.13 -1.19
C LEU A 455 67.43 11.66 -1.08
N ILE A 456 66.50 12.37 -1.74
CA ILE A 456 66.37 13.83 -1.63
C ILE A 456 65.86 14.22 -0.23
N TYR A 457 64.88 13.49 0.32
CA TYR A 457 64.35 13.72 1.66
C TYR A 457 65.42 13.61 2.76
N LEU A 458 66.41 12.74 2.60
CA LEU A 458 67.51 12.56 3.56
C LEU A 458 68.62 13.61 3.46
N GLN A 459 68.59 14.52 2.47
CA GLN A 459 69.55 15.62 2.40
C GLN A 459 69.14 16.76 3.37
N PRO A 460 70.02 17.21 4.28
CA PRO A 460 69.72 18.37 5.13
C PRO A 460 69.57 19.63 4.27
N PRO A 461 68.71 20.60 4.65
CA PRO A 461 68.49 21.81 3.87
C PRO A 461 69.83 22.54 3.69
N SER A 462 70.24 22.73 2.45
CA SER A 462 71.47 23.44 2.10
C SER A 462 71.40 24.85 2.69
N LYS A 463 72.29 25.15 3.65
CA LYS A 463 72.55 26.53 4.08
C LYS A 463 72.99 27.33 2.85
N HIS A 464 72.12 28.20 2.34
CA HIS A 464 72.56 29.33 1.54
C HIS A 464 73.43 30.21 2.44
N TRP A 465 74.74 30.13 2.25
CA TRP A 465 75.66 31.15 2.69
C TRP A 465 75.60 32.26 1.63
N GLU A 466 74.85 33.32 1.93
CA GLU A 466 75.00 34.59 1.21
C GLU A 466 76.40 35.13 1.50
N ALA A 467 77.20 35.25 0.45
CA ALA A 467 78.45 35.99 0.48
C ALA A 467 78.14 37.48 0.35
N SER A 468 78.23 38.24 1.44
CA SER A 468 78.37 39.70 1.40
C SER A 468 78.86 40.25 2.75
N VAL A 469 79.76 41.24 2.66
CA VAL A 469 80.55 41.90 3.72
C VAL A 469 81.73 41.02 4.18
N TRP A 470 83.00 41.28 3.86
CA TRP A 470 83.81 42.49 4.06
C TRP A 470 84.76 42.79 2.88
N ALA A 471 84.65 43.99 2.29
CA ALA A 471 85.74 44.90 1.87
C ALA A 471 85.13 46.20 1.35
#